data_AF-A0A9P4NZ87-F1
#
_entry.id   AF-A0A9P4NZ87-F1
#
_cell.length_a   1.000
_cell.length_b   1.000
_cell.length_c   1.000
_cell.angle_alpha   90.00
_cell.angle_beta   90.00
_cell.angle_gamma   90.00
#
_symmetry.space_group_name_H-M   'P 1'
#
loop_
_entity.id
_entity.type
_entity.pdbx_description
1 polymer ?
#
loop_
_entity_poly.entity_id
_entity_poly.type
_entity_poly.pdbx_seq_one_letter_code
_entity_poly.pdbx_strand_id
1 'polypeptide(L)'
;MADSQKVNFAEPSTAHIMVVMNALGMSLAGKPELLGSADYQRLFHTVLSKYIRQRVGQPPGEAPKPQEVRLRKNCHCSDCAEFDKFLADQRRGIFELTKSAPSRLHLEERIISGIAKETVEGRTPYTLKITKFDSAYIQAYTAWKLDRDHVQAYIQSIGKETLQRLLGQHFEEIWNLTTSNPISQPSVSARNIAPGPSHVSVQGVRPNNKPPGPTAPFAAPPPRIATAGALNNRPPHPVPMVNPRLQTLHTRLQARLSQAIYNRFKLGAGDDQPQAIKSHALAYRRRNTPPSNALCAGLGGRTYKVVSRDYI
;
A
#
# COMPACT_ATOMS: atom_id res chain seq x y z
N MET A 1 -35.20 2.10 28.31
CA MET A 1 -34.37 1.91 27.09
C MET A 1 -33.37 3.03 27.08
N ALA A 2 -32.10 2.74 27.39
CA ALA A 2 -31.05 3.75 27.48
C ALA A 2 -30.21 3.71 26.20
N ASP A 3 -30.23 4.81 25.45
CA ASP A 3 -29.39 5.01 24.27
C ASP A 3 -27.93 5.18 24.70
N SER A 4 -27.12 4.14 24.46
CA SER A 4 -25.67 4.21 24.56
C SER A 4 -25.13 5.07 23.41
N GLN A 5 -24.96 6.36 23.70
CA GLN A 5 -24.33 7.33 22.82
C GLN A 5 -22.84 6.97 22.65
N LYS A 6 -22.49 6.31 21.54
CA LYS A 6 -21.09 6.11 21.14
C LYS A 6 -20.47 7.47 20.83
N VAL A 7 -19.70 8.00 21.78
CA VAL A 7 -18.86 9.17 21.55
C VAL A 7 -17.76 8.76 20.57
N ASN A 8 -17.91 9.15 19.31
CA ASN A 8 -16.83 9.06 18.33
C ASN A 8 -15.79 10.11 18.69
N PHE A 9 -14.80 9.73 19.50
CA PHE A 9 -13.58 10.53 19.65
C PHE A 9 -12.96 10.66 18.26
N ALA A 10 -12.95 11.89 17.73
CA ALA A 10 -12.23 12.20 16.50
C ALA A 10 -10.79 11.73 16.70
N GLU A 11 -10.36 10.73 15.92
CA GLU A 11 -9.02 10.18 16.08
C GLU A 11 -8.01 11.33 15.93
N PRO A 12 -7.12 11.53 16.92
CA PRO A 12 -6.14 12.60 16.85
C PRO A 12 -5.36 12.42 15.56
N SER A 13 -5.36 13.45 14.71
CA SER A 13 -4.60 13.46 13.47
C SER A 13 -3.20 12.95 13.76
N THR A 14 -2.70 12.04 12.92
CA THR A 14 -1.46 11.32 13.17
C THR A 14 -0.24 12.23 13.33
N ALA A 15 -0.33 13.45 12.82
CA ALA A 15 0.64 14.51 13.07
C ALA A 15 0.79 14.84 14.57
N HIS A 16 -0.30 14.83 15.33
CA HIS A 16 -0.26 15.12 16.77
C HIS A 16 0.48 14.03 17.55
N ILE A 17 0.27 12.75 17.23
CA ILE A 17 0.98 11.66 17.90
C ILE A 17 2.49 11.82 17.68
N MET A 18 2.91 12.22 16.47
CA MET A 18 4.33 12.47 16.19
C MET A 18 4.89 13.69 16.91
N VAL A 19 4.15 14.80 16.95
CA VAL A 19 4.57 16.01 17.68
C VAL A 19 4.73 15.72 19.16
N VAL A 20 3.78 14.99 19.76
CA VAL A 20 3.83 14.58 21.15
C VAL A 20 5.01 13.64 21.42
N MET A 21 5.26 12.67 20.53
CA MET A 21 6.40 11.76 20.66
C MET A 21 7.73 12.48 20.59
N ASN A 22 7.89 13.41 19.65
CA ASN A 22 9.11 14.18 19.52
C ASN A 22 9.30 15.12 20.72
N ALA A 23 8.23 15.78 21.18
CA ALA A 23 8.28 16.63 22.38
C ALA A 23 8.65 15.81 23.62
N LEU A 24 8.06 14.63 23.81
CA LEU A 24 8.39 13.72 24.91
C LEU A 24 9.86 13.27 24.84
N GLY A 25 10.33 12.86 23.66
CA GLY A 25 11.74 12.49 23.47
C GLY A 25 12.70 13.62 23.83
N MET A 26 12.40 14.84 23.38
CA MET A 26 13.21 16.03 23.69
C MET A 26 13.17 16.41 25.17
N SER A 27 11.99 16.35 25.82
CA SER A 27 11.85 16.67 27.24
C SER A 27 12.52 15.62 28.15
N LEU A 28 12.60 14.37 27.70
CA LEU A 28 13.22 13.28 28.46
C LEU A 28 14.72 13.12 28.18
N ALA A 29 15.25 13.73 27.12
CA ALA A 29 16.69 13.70 26.82
C ALA A 29 17.56 14.25 27.97
N GLY A 30 17.02 15.17 28.78
CA GLY A 30 17.69 15.70 29.97
C GLY A 30 17.55 14.84 31.24
N LYS A 31 16.84 13.70 31.18
CA LYS A 31 16.54 12.84 32.35
C LYS A 31 16.76 11.35 32.01
N PRO A 32 18.02 10.91 31.89
CA PRO A 32 18.34 9.56 31.43
C PRO A 32 17.80 8.44 32.35
N GLU A 33 17.62 8.72 33.63
CA GLU A 33 17.05 7.79 34.61
C GLU A 33 15.60 7.39 34.27
N LEU A 34 14.80 8.32 33.74
CA LEU A 34 13.41 8.05 33.37
C LEU A 34 13.31 7.22 32.09
N LEU A 35 14.25 7.41 31.15
CA LEU A 35 14.29 6.68 29.88
C LEU A 35 14.52 5.17 30.08
N GLY A 36 15.25 4.78 31.12
CA GLY A 36 15.52 3.38 31.44
C GLY A 36 14.41 2.67 32.22
N SER A 37 13.40 3.40 32.71
CA SER A 37 12.37 2.81 33.55
C SER A 37 11.37 1.97 32.74
N ALA A 38 11.03 0.80 33.27
CA ALA A 38 10.17 -0.17 32.58
C ALA A 38 8.78 0.38 32.23
N ASP A 39 8.22 1.24 33.08
CA ASP A 39 6.90 1.85 32.85
C ASP A 39 6.91 2.84 31.68
N TYR A 40 7.97 3.64 31.55
CA TYR A 40 8.12 4.54 30.41
C TYR A 40 8.38 3.75 29.13
N GLN A 41 9.22 2.72 29.17
CA GLN A 41 9.45 1.86 28.00
C GLN A 41 8.15 1.20 27.52
N ARG A 42 7.32 0.72 28.46
CA ARG A 42 5.99 0.16 28.15
C ARG A 42 5.06 1.19 27.54
N LEU A 43 5.05 2.42 28.05
CA LEU A 43 4.24 3.51 27.51
C LEU A 43 4.67 3.86 26.08
N PHE A 44 5.96 4.10 25.85
CA PHE A 44 6.50 4.40 24.52
C PHE A 44 6.22 3.28 23.53
N HIS A 45 6.48 2.04 23.92
CA HIS A 45 6.15 0.87 23.13
C HIS A 45 4.65 0.84 22.77
N THR A 46 3.76 1.04 23.74
CA THR A 46 2.31 0.99 23.51
C THR A 46 1.86 2.04 22.50
N VAL A 47 2.34 3.28 22.65
CA VAL A 47 1.92 4.38 21.77
C VAL A 47 2.55 4.23 20.38
N LEU A 48 3.82 3.84 20.27
CA LEU A 48 4.45 3.58 18.96
C LEU A 48 3.83 2.38 18.25
N SER A 49 3.58 1.28 18.96
CA SER A 49 2.88 0.11 18.40
C SER A 49 1.47 0.45 17.95
N LYS A 50 0.75 1.34 18.66
CA LYS A 50 -0.56 1.82 18.22
C LYS A 50 -0.44 2.70 16.97
N TYR A 51 0.52 3.61 16.95
CA TYR A 51 0.81 4.48 15.81
C TYR A 51 1.15 3.68 14.54
N ILE A 52 2.06 2.71 14.65
CA ILE A 52 2.47 1.84 13.53
C ILE A 52 1.26 1.07 13.03
N ARG A 53 0.44 0.48 13.91
CA ARG A 53 -0.76 -0.26 13.51
C ARG A 53 -1.82 0.63 12.85
N GLN A 54 -2.03 1.85 13.33
CA GLN A 54 -2.98 2.78 12.71
C GLN A 54 -2.49 3.28 11.35
N ARG A 55 -1.18 3.44 11.16
CA ARG A 55 -0.60 3.99 9.92
C ARG A 55 -0.29 2.95 8.87
N VAL A 56 0.46 1.93 9.26
CA VAL A 56 0.89 0.87 8.36
C VAL A 56 -0.22 -0.16 8.21
N GLY A 57 -1.00 -0.42 9.27
CA GLY A 57 -2.03 -1.45 9.24
C GLY A 57 -1.45 -2.84 8.92
N GLN A 58 -2.35 -3.75 8.58
CA GLN A 58 -1.94 -4.99 7.92
C GLN A 58 -1.66 -4.70 6.44
N PRO A 59 -0.70 -5.42 5.82
CA PRO A 59 -0.63 -5.41 4.36
C PRO A 59 -2.02 -5.72 3.80
N PRO A 60 -2.36 -5.21 2.59
CA PRO A 60 -3.52 -5.71 1.87
C PRO A 60 -3.46 -7.24 1.93
N GLY A 61 -4.61 -7.88 2.18
CA GLY A 61 -4.69 -9.33 2.40
C GLY A 61 -3.96 -10.13 1.32
N GLU A 62 -3.76 -11.42 1.56
CA GLU A 62 -2.98 -12.29 0.67
C GLU A 62 -3.15 -11.91 -0.80
N ALA A 63 -2.03 -11.60 -1.45
CA ALA A 63 -2.00 -11.29 -2.88
C ALA A 63 -2.91 -12.31 -3.56
N PRO A 64 -3.91 -11.88 -4.35
CA PRO A 64 -4.90 -12.79 -4.87
C PRO A 64 -4.14 -13.95 -5.48
N LYS A 65 -4.36 -15.15 -4.92
CA LYS A 65 -3.65 -16.37 -5.32
C LYS A 65 -3.68 -16.34 -6.84
N PRO A 66 -2.54 -16.44 -7.55
CA PRO A 66 -2.52 -16.28 -9.00
C PRO A 66 -3.61 -17.17 -9.59
N GLN A 67 -4.76 -16.55 -9.88
CA GLN A 67 -6.01 -17.28 -10.03
C GLN A 67 -5.88 -17.97 -11.36
N GLU A 68 -5.56 -19.27 -11.30
CA GLU A 68 -5.50 -20.18 -12.44
C GLU A 68 -4.94 -19.52 -13.71
N VAL A 69 -3.72 -18.98 -13.62
CA VAL A 69 -3.03 -18.50 -14.82
C VAL A 69 -2.88 -19.71 -15.74
N ARG A 70 -3.71 -19.76 -16.79
CA ARG A 70 -3.65 -20.84 -17.76
C ARG A 70 -2.60 -20.47 -18.78
N LEU A 71 -1.55 -21.26 -18.83
CA LEU A 71 -0.47 -21.12 -19.80
C LEU A 71 -0.52 -22.24 -20.82
N ARG A 72 -0.16 -21.94 -22.06
CA ARG A 72 0.22 -22.97 -23.04
C ARG A 72 1.52 -23.65 -22.61
N LYS A 73 1.80 -24.82 -23.20
CA LYS A 73 3.00 -25.62 -22.94
C LYS A 73 4.27 -24.75 -22.96
N ASN A 74 5.18 -25.06 -22.03
CA ASN A 74 6.41 -24.30 -21.84
C ASN A 74 7.28 -24.33 -23.10
N CYS A 75 7.78 -23.15 -23.44
CA CYS A 75 8.84 -22.96 -24.41
C CYS A 75 10.16 -22.74 -23.65
N HIS A 76 11.30 -23.14 -24.23
CA HIS A 76 12.62 -23.02 -23.58
C HIS A 76 13.37 -21.73 -23.96
N CYS A 77 12.68 -20.72 -24.50
CA CYS A 77 13.33 -19.46 -24.86
C CYS A 77 13.62 -18.61 -23.60
N SER A 78 14.56 -17.66 -23.72
CA SER A 78 14.93 -16.77 -22.62
C SER A 78 13.75 -15.98 -22.08
N ASP A 79 12.88 -15.50 -22.97
CA ASP A 79 11.75 -14.64 -22.63
C ASP A 79 10.67 -15.44 -21.86
N CYS A 80 10.42 -16.70 -22.26
CA CYS A 80 9.57 -17.65 -21.52
C CYS A 80 10.13 -17.93 -20.12
N ALA A 81 11.44 -18.14 -20.00
CA ALA A 81 12.08 -18.43 -18.72
C ALA A 81 12.05 -17.22 -17.77
N GLU A 82 12.21 -16.00 -18.30
CA GLU A 82 12.07 -14.78 -17.52
C GLU A 82 10.62 -14.56 -17.08
N PHE A 83 9.66 -14.82 -17.97
CA PHE A 83 8.24 -14.77 -17.66
C PHE A 83 7.85 -15.79 -16.57
N ASP A 84 8.41 -17.00 -16.59
CA ASP A 84 8.15 -18.02 -15.56
C ASP A 84 8.70 -17.62 -14.20
N LYS A 85 9.90 -17.01 -14.17
CA LYS A 85 10.45 -16.42 -12.93
C LYS A 85 9.54 -15.31 -12.41
N PHE A 86 8.98 -14.48 -13.29
CA PHE A 86 8.01 -13.46 -12.91
C PHE A 86 6.73 -14.07 -12.32
N LEU A 87 6.19 -15.12 -12.93
CA LEU A 87 4.99 -15.78 -12.41
C LEU A 87 5.22 -16.45 -11.06
N ALA A 88 6.39 -17.05 -10.87
CA ALA A 88 6.81 -17.65 -9.60
C ALA A 88 6.98 -16.60 -8.49
N ASP A 89 7.41 -15.38 -8.83
CA ASP A 89 7.57 -14.30 -7.87
C ASP A 89 6.20 -13.70 -7.46
N GLN A 90 5.85 -13.82 -6.19
CA GLN A 90 4.62 -13.24 -5.65
C GLN A 90 4.73 -11.74 -5.37
N ARG A 91 5.95 -11.18 -5.32
CA ARG A 91 6.19 -9.77 -5.02
C ARG A 91 6.12 -8.90 -6.27
N ARG A 92 6.32 -9.49 -7.45
CA ARG A 92 6.23 -8.79 -8.73
C ARG A 92 4.81 -8.85 -9.27
N GLY A 93 4.17 -7.69 -9.33
CA GLY A 93 2.82 -7.55 -9.90
C GLY A 93 2.80 -7.20 -11.38
N ILE A 94 3.88 -6.62 -11.90
CA ILE A 94 3.98 -6.11 -13.27
C ILE A 94 5.24 -6.70 -13.92
N PHE A 95 5.09 -7.17 -15.15
CA PHE A 95 6.17 -7.57 -16.04
C PHE A 95 6.11 -6.75 -17.32
N GLU A 96 7.22 -6.14 -17.69
CA GLU A 96 7.33 -5.30 -18.88
C GLU A 96 8.41 -5.86 -19.79
N LEU A 97 8.04 -6.15 -21.04
CA LEU A 97 8.93 -6.67 -22.06
C LEU A 97 8.95 -5.75 -23.28
N THR A 98 10.04 -5.00 -23.44
CA THR A 98 10.27 -4.10 -24.58
C THR A 98 11.03 -4.84 -25.68
N LYS A 99 10.30 -5.42 -26.64
CA LYS A 99 10.84 -6.29 -27.70
C LYS A 99 10.08 -6.12 -29.02
N SER A 100 10.62 -6.74 -30.07
CA SER A 100 9.97 -6.81 -31.38
C SER A 100 8.58 -7.45 -31.28
N ALA A 101 7.73 -7.18 -32.28
CA ALA A 101 6.37 -7.72 -32.31
C ALA A 101 6.32 -9.26 -32.19
N PRO A 102 7.19 -10.06 -32.86
CA PRO A 102 7.18 -11.51 -32.73
C PRO A 102 7.40 -12.01 -31.30
N SER A 103 8.37 -11.43 -30.56
CA SER A 103 8.64 -11.81 -29.17
C SER A 103 7.46 -11.48 -28.24
N ARG A 104 6.81 -10.33 -28.46
CA ARG A 104 5.63 -9.94 -27.68
C ARG A 104 4.44 -10.86 -27.95
N LEU A 105 4.11 -11.07 -29.23
CA LEU A 105 3.02 -11.96 -29.64
C LEU A 105 3.23 -13.38 -29.10
N HIS A 106 4.47 -13.88 -29.13
CA HIS A 106 4.82 -15.18 -28.58
C HIS A 106 4.44 -15.33 -27.09
N LEU A 107 4.76 -14.33 -26.25
CA LEU A 107 4.36 -14.34 -24.85
C LEU A 107 2.85 -14.12 -24.65
N GLU A 108 2.23 -13.26 -25.47
CA GLU A 108 0.78 -13.03 -25.43
C GLU A 108 -0.02 -14.30 -25.72
N GLU A 109 0.41 -15.08 -26.72
CA GLU A 109 -0.19 -16.36 -27.12
C GLU A 109 0.00 -17.45 -26.06
N ARG A 110 1.11 -17.40 -25.32
CA ARG A 110 1.36 -18.33 -24.22
C ARG A 110 0.35 -18.15 -23.09
N ILE A 111 -0.15 -16.93 -22.88
CA ILE A 111 -1.12 -16.62 -21.82
C ILE A 111 -2.54 -16.86 -22.33
N ILE A 112 -3.19 -17.91 -21.81
CA ILE A 112 -4.57 -18.27 -22.18
C ILE A 112 -5.55 -17.39 -21.39
N SER A 113 -5.41 -17.33 -20.07
CA SER A 113 -6.30 -16.57 -19.18
C SER A 113 -5.67 -16.28 -17.81
N GLY A 114 -6.31 -15.43 -17.03
CA GLY A 114 -5.97 -15.18 -15.62
C GLY A 114 -4.99 -14.01 -15.37
N ILE A 115 -4.54 -13.33 -16.42
CA ILE A 115 -3.61 -12.20 -16.32
C ILE A 115 -3.98 -11.11 -17.35
N ALA A 116 -3.93 -9.84 -16.94
CA ALA A 116 -4.16 -8.71 -17.82
C ALA A 116 -2.92 -8.45 -18.70
N LYS A 117 -3.15 -8.19 -19.99
CA LYS A 117 -2.12 -7.95 -21.00
C LYS A 117 -2.42 -6.61 -21.67
N GLU A 118 -1.39 -5.78 -21.85
CA GLU A 118 -1.48 -4.47 -22.48
C GLU A 118 -0.20 -4.21 -23.30
N THR A 119 -0.33 -3.76 -24.54
CA THR A 119 0.83 -3.25 -25.30
C THR A 119 0.88 -1.73 -25.18
N VAL A 120 2.00 -1.21 -24.69
CA VAL A 120 2.24 0.23 -24.53
C VAL A 120 3.05 0.76 -25.71
N GLU A 121 2.43 1.64 -26.50
CA GLU A 121 2.99 2.20 -27.74
C GLU A 121 3.71 3.55 -27.53
N GLY A 122 4.54 3.65 -26.48
CA GLY A 122 5.24 4.91 -26.16
C GLY A 122 6.58 5.09 -26.88
N ARG A 123 7.25 3.99 -27.23
CA ARG A 123 8.57 3.96 -27.87
C ARG A 123 8.69 2.73 -28.73
N THR A 124 9.42 2.81 -29.84
CA THR A 124 9.78 1.63 -30.64
C THR A 124 11.13 1.07 -30.17
N PRO A 125 11.26 -0.24 -29.92
CA PRO A 125 10.21 -1.26 -29.96
C PRO A 125 9.18 -1.12 -28.82
N TYR A 126 7.91 -1.47 -29.10
CA TYR A 126 6.80 -1.37 -28.13
C TYR A 126 7.01 -2.28 -26.91
N THR A 127 6.31 -1.98 -25.82
CA THR A 127 6.42 -2.72 -24.55
C THR A 127 5.17 -3.55 -24.29
N LEU A 128 5.32 -4.86 -24.12
CA LEU A 128 4.27 -5.74 -23.59
C LEU A 128 4.27 -5.66 -22.07
N LYS A 129 3.18 -5.15 -21.49
CA LYS A 129 2.96 -5.04 -20.05
C LYS A 129 1.95 -6.11 -19.62
N ILE A 130 2.36 -6.89 -18.63
CA ILE A 130 1.59 -8.02 -18.11
C ILE A 130 1.37 -7.79 -16.62
N THR A 131 0.12 -7.74 -16.20
CA THR A 131 -0.26 -7.38 -14.82
C THR A 131 -0.94 -8.56 -14.13
N LYS A 132 -0.27 -9.11 -13.12
CA LYS A 132 -0.65 -10.32 -12.36
C LYS A 132 -1.79 -10.08 -11.37
N PHE A 133 -1.86 -8.88 -10.81
CA PHE A 133 -2.84 -8.52 -9.79
C PHE A 133 -3.81 -7.48 -10.33
N ASP A 134 -5.01 -7.42 -9.74
CA ASP A 134 -5.92 -6.31 -10.01
C ASP A 134 -5.21 -4.98 -9.68
N SER A 135 -5.44 -3.99 -10.53
CA SER A 135 -5.09 -2.59 -10.31
C SER A 135 -5.43 -2.11 -8.90
N ALA A 136 -6.58 -2.52 -8.34
CA ALA A 136 -6.99 -2.18 -6.99
C ALA A 136 -6.03 -2.73 -5.92
N TYR A 137 -5.61 -3.99 -6.05
CA TYR A 137 -4.62 -4.60 -5.15
C TYR A 137 -3.26 -3.90 -5.27
N ILE A 138 -2.81 -3.60 -6.50
CA ILE A 138 -1.53 -2.92 -6.73
C ILE A 138 -1.53 -1.53 -6.10
N GLN A 139 -2.63 -0.79 -6.24
CA GLN A 139 -2.78 0.54 -5.63
C GLN A 139 -2.78 0.44 -4.10
N ALA A 140 -3.56 -0.49 -3.53
CA ALA A 140 -3.60 -0.70 -2.09
C ALA A 140 -2.23 -1.10 -1.52
N TYR A 141 -1.52 -2.02 -2.19
CA TYR A 141 -0.19 -2.47 -1.79
C TYR A 141 0.86 -1.35 -1.90
N THR A 142 0.80 -0.57 -2.98
CA THR A 142 1.69 0.58 -3.16
C THR A 142 1.47 1.64 -2.08
N ALA A 143 0.21 1.95 -1.75
CA ALA A 143 -0.13 2.88 -0.69
C ALA A 143 0.36 2.37 0.68
N TRP A 144 0.05 1.11 1.01
CA TRP A 144 0.54 0.45 2.22
C TRP A 144 2.08 0.49 2.33
N LYS A 145 2.78 0.19 1.24
CA LYS A 145 4.24 0.21 1.20
C LYS A 145 4.79 1.62 1.43
N LEU A 146 4.18 2.64 0.82
CA LEU A 146 4.55 4.03 1.02
C LEU A 146 4.39 4.45 2.49
N ASP A 147 3.26 4.08 3.11
CA ASP A 147 3.01 4.36 4.53
C ASP A 147 4.01 3.62 5.43
N ARG A 148 4.31 2.36 5.13
CA ARG A 148 5.36 1.59 5.81
C ARG A 148 6.72 2.26 5.71
N ASP A 149 7.14 2.66 4.51
CA ASP A 149 8.44 3.27 4.25
C ASP A 149 8.56 4.63 4.96
N HIS A 150 7.48 5.42 4.98
CA HIS A 150 7.44 6.66 5.75
C HIS A 150 7.58 6.43 7.26
N VAL A 151 6.86 5.46 7.81
CA VAL A 151 6.96 5.10 9.24
C VAL A 151 8.34 4.57 9.58
N GLN A 152 8.93 3.73 8.71
CA GLN A 152 10.30 3.23 8.85
C GLN A 152 11.32 4.37 8.88
N ALA A 153 11.24 5.29 7.92
CA ALA A 153 12.15 6.44 7.84
C ALA A 153 12.02 7.34 9.07
N TYR A 154 10.81 7.52 9.58
CA TYR A 154 10.56 8.25 10.81
C TYR A 154 11.20 7.57 12.03
N ILE A 155 10.98 6.27 12.22
CA ILE A 155 11.60 5.51 13.33
C ILE A 155 13.12 5.59 13.25
N GLN A 156 13.69 5.47 12.05
CA GLN A 156 15.14 5.62 11.83
C GLN A 156 15.65 7.02 12.17
N SER A 157 14.84 8.07 11.96
CA SER A 157 15.22 9.46 12.26
C SER A 157 15.35 9.75 13.76
N ILE A 158 14.72 8.96 14.63
CA ILE A 158 14.87 9.06 16.10
C ILE A 158 16.29 8.63 16.53
N GLY A 159 16.95 7.79 15.73
CA GLY A 159 18.26 7.22 16.01
C GLY A 159 18.14 5.88 16.75
N LYS A 160 18.93 4.91 16.31
CA LYS A 160 18.91 3.53 16.81
C LYS A 160 19.13 3.46 18.33
N GLU A 161 20.16 4.15 18.83
CA GLU A 161 20.54 4.11 20.25
C GLU A 161 19.49 4.75 21.16
N THR A 162 18.93 5.89 20.75
CA THR A 162 17.88 6.59 21.48
C THR A 162 16.65 5.70 21.58
N LEU A 163 16.25 5.10 20.46
CA LEU A 163 15.11 4.21 20.41
C LEU A 163 15.33 2.93 21.23
N GLN A 164 16.55 2.37 21.22
CA GLN A 164 16.90 1.20 22.02
C GLN A 164 16.82 1.51 23.52
N ARG A 165 17.29 2.69 23.96
CA ARG A 165 17.13 3.14 25.34
C ARG A 165 15.66 3.33 25.72
N LEU A 166 14.87 3.93 24.82
CA LEU A 166 13.44 4.22 25.01
C LEU A 166 12.54 2.99 25.03
N LEU A 167 12.90 1.91 24.32
CA LEU A 167 12.05 0.73 24.16
C LEU A 167 12.57 -0.50 24.93
N GLY A 168 13.86 -0.50 25.30
CA GLY A 168 14.51 -1.63 25.96
C GLY A 168 14.33 -2.91 25.15
N GLN A 169 13.75 -3.92 25.77
CA GLN A 169 13.50 -5.25 25.18
C GLN A 169 12.57 -5.23 23.95
N HIS A 170 11.72 -4.20 23.80
CA HIS A 170 10.76 -4.09 22.68
C HIS A 170 11.34 -3.38 21.45
N PHE A 171 12.63 -3.06 21.47
CA PHE A 171 13.29 -2.34 20.39
C PHE A 171 13.16 -3.06 19.04
N GLU A 172 13.48 -4.36 18.98
CA GLU A 172 13.47 -5.12 17.72
C GLU A 172 12.07 -5.25 17.10
N GLU A 173 11.02 -5.33 17.93
CA GLU A 173 9.64 -5.41 17.46
C GLU A 173 9.24 -4.14 16.68
N ILE A 174 9.55 -2.98 17.24
CA ILE A 174 9.28 -1.68 16.63
C ILE A 174 10.19 -1.42 15.44
N TRP A 175 11.49 -1.75 15.55
CA TRP A 175 12.49 -1.48 14.53
C TRP A 175 12.21 -2.22 13.21
N ASN A 176 11.72 -3.45 13.31
CA ASN A 176 11.39 -4.28 12.15
C ASN A 176 9.95 -4.08 11.65
N LEU A 177 9.17 -3.21 12.31
CA LEU A 177 7.72 -3.04 12.10
C LEU A 177 6.94 -4.35 12.24
N THR A 178 7.52 -5.33 12.91
CA THR A 178 6.86 -6.55 13.32
C THR A 178 6.15 -6.26 14.62
N THR A 179 5.10 -5.43 14.57
CA THR A 179 4.22 -5.29 15.73
C THR A 179 3.53 -6.62 15.94
N SER A 180 4.10 -7.44 16.82
CA SER A 180 3.47 -8.60 17.42
C SER A 180 2.03 -8.23 17.80
N ASN A 181 1.08 -9.16 17.61
CA ASN A 181 -0.30 -9.01 18.04
C ASN A 181 -0.39 -8.34 19.41
N PRO A 182 -1.41 -7.49 19.66
CA PRO A 182 -1.49 -6.68 20.88
C PRO A 182 -1.11 -7.56 22.06
N ILE A 183 -0.08 -7.13 22.81
CA ILE A 183 0.22 -7.63 24.15
C ILE A 183 -1.15 -7.93 24.74
N SER A 184 -1.47 -9.22 24.89
CA SER A 184 -2.70 -9.64 25.52
C SER A 184 -2.68 -8.89 26.82
N GLN A 185 -3.48 -7.82 26.91
CA GLN A 185 -3.51 -7.02 28.12
C GLN A 185 -3.78 -8.07 29.19
N PRO A 186 -2.94 -8.18 30.25
CA PRO A 186 -3.30 -9.02 31.36
C PRO A 186 -4.69 -8.53 31.72
N SER A 187 -5.68 -9.37 31.45
CA SER A 187 -7.07 -9.08 31.78
C SER A 187 -6.97 -8.75 33.26
N VAL A 188 -7.08 -7.46 33.58
CA VAL A 188 -7.18 -7.03 34.96
C VAL A 188 -8.50 -7.64 35.34
N SER A 189 -8.43 -8.86 35.88
CA SER A 189 -9.58 -9.61 36.34
C SER A 189 -10.36 -8.63 37.17
N ALA A 190 -11.46 -8.16 36.60
CA ALA A 190 -12.46 -7.40 37.32
C ALA A 190 -12.73 -8.28 38.54
N ARG A 191 -12.31 -7.80 39.71
CA ARG A 191 -12.57 -8.47 40.97
C ARG A 191 -14.04 -8.86 40.95
N ASN A 192 -14.27 -10.16 41.13
CA ASN A 192 -15.56 -10.77 41.41
C ASN A 192 -16.36 -9.86 42.35
N ILE A 193 -17.28 -9.08 41.79
CA ILE A 193 -18.45 -8.63 42.51
C ILE A 193 -19.48 -9.73 42.24
N ALA A 194 -19.81 -10.45 43.30
CA ALA A 194 -20.64 -11.63 43.30
C ALA A 194 -21.98 -11.41 42.55
N PRO A 195 -22.42 -12.36 41.71
CA PRO A 195 -23.78 -12.39 41.19
C PRO A 195 -24.74 -12.93 42.26
N GLY A 196 -25.75 -12.14 42.61
CA GLY A 196 -26.94 -12.63 43.33
C GLY A 196 -27.84 -13.47 42.41
N PRO A 197 -28.69 -14.35 42.99
CA PRO A 197 -29.10 -15.57 42.31
C PRO A 197 -30.42 -15.48 41.53
N SER A 198 -30.48 -16.31 40.48
CA SER A 198 -31.63 -17.07 39.99
C SER A 198 -32.79 -16.32 39.32
N HIS A 199 -33.04 -16.65 38.05
CA HIS A 199 -34.36 -17.19 37.65
C HIS A 199 -34.34 -17.84 36.25
N VAL A 200 -34.68 -19.14 36.25
CA VAL A 200 -35.56 -19.89 35.33
C VAL A 200 -35.17 -20.04 33.85
N SER A 201 -34.75 -21.27 33.55
CA SER A 201 -34.81 -21.92 32.25
C SER A 201 -36.26 -22.13 31.77
N VAL A 202 -36.54 -21.82 30.51
CA VAL A 202 -37.65 -22.41 29.76
C VAL A 202 -37.09 -23.05 28.50
N GLN A 203 -37.09 -24.39 28.50
CA GLN A 203 -36.90 -25.24 27.33
C GLN A 203 -38.11 -25.09 26.39
N GLY A 204 -37.83 -24.70 25.14
CA GLY A 204 -38.80 -24.72 24.05
C GLY A 204 -38.35 -25.68 22.96
N VAL A 205 -38.77 -26.94 23.09
CA VAL A 205 -38.76 -27.98 22.07
C VAL A 205 -39.61 -27.53 20.88
N ARG A 206 -39.14 -27.69 19.63
CA ARG A 206 -39.86 -28.48 18.62
C ARG A 206 -39.14 -28.70 17.27
N PRO A 207 -39.46 -29.81 16.58
CA PRO A 207 -38.74 -30.33 15.41
C PRO A 207 -39.49 -30.10 14.09
N ASN A 208 -38.84 -30.57 13.01
CA ASN A 208 -39.38 -31.45 11.97
C ASN A 208 -39.40 -30.90 10.52
N ASN A 209 -38.51 -31.50 9.72
CA ASN A 209 -38.74 -32.13 8.42
C ASN A 209 -39.87 -31.59 7.52
N LYS A 210 -39.49 -31.16 6.31
CA LYS A 210 -40.36 -31.16 5.14
C LYS A 210 -39.67 -31.90 3.97
N PRO A 211 -40.35 -32.87 3.32
CA PRO A 211 -39.81 -33.74 2.27
C PRO A 211 -39.79 -33.11 0.86
N PRO A 212 -39.04 -33.72 -0.10
CA PRO A 212 -38.95 -33.29 -1.48
C PRO A 212 -40.12 -33.82 -2.33
N GLY A 213 -40.56 -33.00 -3.30
CA GLY A 213 -41.60 -33.33 -4.28
C GLY A 213 -41.22 -32.82 -5.68
N PRO A 214 -41.93 -33.26 -6.74
CA PRO A 214 -41.31 -34.03 -7.81
C PRO A 214 -41.05 -33.27 -9.13
N THR A 215 -40.19 -33.92 -9.91
CA THR A 215 -39.94 -33.88 -11.35
C THR A 215 -41.11 -33.38 -12.21
N ALA A 216 -40.84 -32.38 -13.05
CA ALA A 216 -41.56 -32.12 -14.29
C ALA A 216 -40.57 -32.28 -15.47
N PRO A 217 -40.88 -33.12 -16.47
CA PRO A 217 -40.20 -33.09 -17.75
C PRO A 217 -40.94 -32.07 -18.63
N PHE A 218 -40.27 -31.19 -19.39
CA PHE A 218 -40.76 -30.74 -20.69
C PHE A 218 -39.79 -29.76 -21.36
N ALA A 219 -39.73 -29.91 -22.68
CA ALA A 219 -39.37 -28.94 -23.70
C ALA A 219 -37.88 -28.74 -24.02
N ALA A 220 -37.48 -29.40 -25.11
CA ALA A 220 -36.33 -29.06 -25.93
C ALA A 220 -36.36 -27.58 -26.37
N PRO A 221 -35.23 -26.86 -26.34
CA PRO A 221 -35.14 -25.52 -26.91
C PRO A 221 -34.96 -25.57 -28.45
N PRO A 222 -35.57 -24.64 -29.21
CA PRO A 222 -35.37 -24.52 -30.65
C PRO A 222 -33.96 -23.99 -31.00
N PRO A 223 -33.49 -24.20 -32.25
CA PRO A 223 -32.17 -23.74 -32.69
C PRO A 223 -32.11 -22.21 -32.72
N ARG A 224 -31.15 -21.64 -31.98
CA ARG A 224 -30.84 -20.21 -32.01
C ARG A 224 -30.09 -19.88 -33.30
N ILE A 225 -30.75 -19.09 -34.15
CA ILE A 225 -30.14 -18.37 -35.28
C ILE A 225 -29.16 -17.34 -34.72
N ALA A 226 -27.93 -17.38 -35.23
CA ALA A 226 -26.88 -16.40 -34.95
C ALA A 226 -27.33 -15.00 -35.39
N THR A 227 -27.45 -14.07 -34.45
CA THR A 227 -27.56 -12.64 -34.74
C THR A 227 -26.26 -11.97 -34.31
N ALA A 228 -25.51 -11.51 -35.30
CA ALA A 228 -24.37 -10.64 -35.14
C ALA A 228 -24.82 -9.24 -34.69
N GLY A 229 -24.00 -8.58 -33.87
CA GLY A 229 -23.95 -7.12 -33.78
C GLY A 229 -24.73 -6.48 -32.62
N ALA A 230 -24.02 -6.17 -31.53
CA ALA A 230 -24.18 -4.93 -30.77
C ALA A 230 -22.99 -4.77 -29.80
N LEU A 231 -22.00 -3.98 -30.22
CA LEU A 231 -20.92 -3.49 -29.38
C LEU A 231 -21.51 -2.67 -28.22
N ASN A 232 -21.40 -3.16 -26.99
CA ASN A 232 -21.62 -2.38 -25.78
C ASN A 232 -20.46 -1.39 -25.60
N ASN A 233 -20.52 -0.27 -26.33
CA ASN A 233 -19.74 0.93 -26.04
C ASN A 233 -20.33 1.62 -24.80
N ARG A 234 -19.90 1.19 -23.61
CA ARG A 234 -20.14 1.95 -22.38
C ARG A 234 -19.03 3.01 -22.25
N PRO A 235 -19.35 4.32 -22.24
CA PRO A 235 -18.32 5.35 -22.08
C PRO A 235 -17.63 5.18 -20.71
N PRO A 236 -16.31 5.40 -20.64
CA PRO A 236 -15.56 5.29 -19.39
C PRO A 236 -16.08 6.32 -18.38
N HIS A 237 -16.34 5.88 -17.15
CA HIS A 237 -16.67 6.77 -16.04
C HIS A 237 -15.52 7.77 -15.81
N PRO A 238 -15.82 9.06 -15.58
CA PRO A 238 -14.79 10.05 -15.26
C PRO A 238 -14.12 9.68 -13.94
N VAL A 239 -12.83 9.35 -14.02
CA VAL A 239 -11.95 9.26 -12.85
C VAL A 239 -11.98 10.61 -12.13
N PRO A 240 -12.12 10.63 -10.79
CA PRO A 240 -12.12 11.87 -10.03
C PRO A 240 -10.77 12.58 -10.26
N MET A 241 -10.81 13.72 -10.93
CA MET A 241 -9.63 14.56 -11.12
C MET A 241 -9.15 15.04 -9.76
N VAL A 242 -8.07 14.43 -9.26
CA VAL A 242 -7.37 14.92 -8.08
C VAL A 242 -6.83 16.30 -8.43
N ASN A 243 -7.32 17.32 -7.71
CA ASN A 243 -6.98 18.71 -7.99
C ASN A 243 -5.46 18.93 -7.85
N PRO A 244 -4.75 19.27 -8.95
CA PRO A 244 -3.28 19.39 -8.94
C PRO A 244 -2.79 20.51 -8.00
N ARG A 245 -3.64 21.49 -7.67
CA ARG A 245 -3.32 22.54 -6.69
C ARG A 245 -3.21 21.98 -5.27
N LEU A 246 -4.05 21.01 -4.90
CA LEU A 246 -4.00 20.38 -3.57
C LEU A 246 -2.75 19.51 -3.41
N GLN A 247 -2.37 18.75 -4.44
CA GLN A 247 -1.12 17.99 -4.43
C GLN A 247 0.11 18.91 -4.29
N THR A 248 0.13 20.02 -5.04
CA THR A 248 1.24 20.98 -4.97
C THR A 248 1.35 21.63 -3.58
N LEU A 249 0.20 21.96 -2.96
CA LEU A 249 0.16 22.49 -1.60
C LEU A 249 0.68 21.50 -0.56
N HIS A 250 0.25 20.24 -0.65
CA HIS A 250 0.71 19.16 0.23
C HIS A 250 2.23 18.98 0.14
N THR A 251 2.77 18.91 -1.09
CA THR A 251 4.21 18.78 -1.32
C THR A 251 5.00 19.98 -0.78
N ARG A 252 4.48 21.21 -0.92
CA ARG A 252 5.12 22.42 -0.38
C ARG A 252 5.12 22.45 1.15
N LEU A 253 4.03 22.03 1.78
CA LEU A 253 3.92 21.91 3.23
C LEU A 253 4.90 20.86 3.78
N GLN A 254 4.97 19.69 3.13
CA GLN A 254 5.88 18.62 3.50
C GLN A 254 7.35 19.06 3.36
N ALA A 255 7.71 19.76 2.28
CA ALA A 255 9.05 20.31 2.09
C ALA A 255 9.41 21.36 3.16
N ARG A 256 8.46 22.24 3.54
CA ARG A 256 8.68 23.24 4.59
C ARG A 256 8.87 22.61 5.96
N LEU A 257 8.09 21.59 6.30
CA LEU A 257 8.24 20.85 7.56
C LEU A 257 9.58 20.11 7.63
N SER A 258 9.98 19.43 6.56
CA SER A 258 11.29 18.77 6.47
C SER A 258 12.45 19.77 6.61
N GLN A 259 12.34 20.95 5.98
CA GLN A 259 13.36 22.00 6.10
C GLN A 259 13.42 22.60 7.51
N ALA A 260 12.27 22.79 8.17
CA ALA A 260 12.22 23.29 9.54
C ALA A 260 12.84 22.29 10.54
N ILE A 261 12.57 21.00 10.37
CA ILE A 261 13.19 19.93 11.17
C ILE A 261 14.71 19.93 10.94
N TYR A 262 15.16 19.97 9.68
CA TYR A 262 16.59 20.04 9.35
C TYR A 262 17.29 21.27 9.96
N ASN A 263 16.70 22.45 9.81
CA ASN A 263 17.28 23.68 10.36
C ASN A 263 17.34 23.65 11.89
N ARG A 264 16.36 23.03 12.55
CA ARG A 264 16.34 22.87 14.00
C ARG A 264 17.41 21.90 14.50
N PHE A 265 17.65 20.80 13.79
CA PHE A 265 18.77 19.90 14.07
C PHE A 265 20.13 20.58 13.83
N LYS A 266 20.24 21.43 12.81
CA LYS A 266 21.47 22.18 12.50
C LYS A 266 21.83 23.21 13.57
N LEU A 267 20.86 23.78 14.27
CA LEU A 267 21.09 24.78 15.33
C LEU A 267 21.47 24.16 16.69
N GLY A 268 21.36 22.84 16.85
CA GLY A 268 21.72 22.12 18.07
C GLY A 268 23.00 21.29 17.99
N ALA A 269 23.63 21.20 16.82
CA ALA A 269 24.88 20.48 16.63
C ALA A 269 26.04 21.48 16.69
N GLY A 270 26.87 21.40 17.74
CA GLY A 270 28.18 22.04 17.75
C GLY A 270 29.04 21.57 16.57
N ASP A 271 30.09 22.33 16.24
CA ASP A 271 30.81 22.32 14.95
C ASP A 271 31.43 20.98 14.48
N ASP A 272 31.29 19.89 15.24
CA ASP A 272 31.79 18.56 14.93
C ASP A 272 30.75 17.66 14.23
N GLN A 273 30.22 18.09 13.08
CA GLN A 273 29.31 17.27 12.29
C GLN A 273 30.02 16.54 11.12
N PRO A 274 29.91 15.21 11.01
CA PRO A 274 30.63 14.44 9.99
C PRO A 274 30.16 14.77 8.56
N GLN A 275 31.11 14.93 7.65
CA GLN A 275 30.88 15.30 6.23
C GLN A 275 29.86 14.40 5.50
N ALA A 276 29.62 13.18 5.98
CA ALA A 276 28.64 12.24 5.44
C ALA A 276 27.19 12.76 5.44
N ILE A 277 26.81 13.63 6.39
CA ILE A 277 25.44 14.16 6.46
C ILE A 277 25.25 15.31 5.45
N LYS A 278 26.29 16.11 5.21
CA LYS A 278 26.28 17.19 4.21
C LYS A 278 26.18 16.62 2.79
N SER A 279 26.86 15.51 2.50
CA SER A 279 26.79 14.86 1.18
C SER A 279 25.41 14.23 0.92
N HIS A 280 24.77 13.62 1.93
CA HIS A 280 23.45 13.04 1.78
C HIS A 280 22.35 14.10 1.52
N ALA A 281 22.40 15.24 2.22
CA ALA A 281 21.45 16.35 2.00
C ALA A 281 21.60 16.98 0.60
N LEU A 282 22.83 17.11 0.09
CA LEU A 282 23.07 17.60 -1.28
C LEU A 282 22.62 16.60 -2.35
N ALA A 283 22.80 15.29 -2.11
CA ALA A 283 22.32 14.24 -3.02
C ALA A 283 20.78 14.20 -3.11
N TYR A 284 20.09 14.39 -1.97
CA TYR A 284 18.63 14.47 -1.94
C TYR A 284 18.11 15.72 -2.68
N ARG A 285 18.78 16.86 -2.55
CA ARG A 285 18.41 18.10 -3.25
C ARG A 285 18.52 17.97 -4.77
N ARG A 286 19.58 17.33 -5.28
CA ARG A 286 19.78 17.12 -6.73
C ARG A 286 18.72 16.20 -7.36
N ARG A 287 18.22 15.19 -6.64
CA ARG A 287 17.21 14.27 -7.16
C ARG A 287 15.81 14.86 -7.23
N ASN A 288 15.51 15.85 -6.38
CA ASN A 288 14.15 16.35 -6.18
C ASN A 288 13.93 17.79 -6.66
N THR A 289 14.95 18.47 -7.19
CA THR A 289 14.75 19.71 -7.94
C THR A 289 14.11 19.38 -9.29
N PRO A 290 12.87 19.84 -9.57
CA PRO A 290 12.31 19.72 -10.91
C PRO A 290 13.22 20.47 -11.89
N PRO A 291 13.40 19.97 -13.13
CA PRO A 291 14.19 20.65 -14.12
C PRO A 291 13.63 22.06 -14.31
N SER A 292 14.48 23.06 -14.08
CA SER A 292 14.14 24.45 -14.39
C SER A 292 13.82 24.52 -15.88
N ASN A 293 12.60 24.94 -16.23
CA ASN A 293 12.21 25.25 -17.60
C ASN A 293 13.08 26.41 -18.08
N ALA A 294 14.24 26.07 -18.63
CA ALA A 294 15.01 26.97 -19.46
C ALA A 294 14.16 27.26 -20.71
N LEU A 295 13.87 28.55 -20.87
CA LEU A 295 13.23 29.16 -22.02
C LEU A 295 13.71 28.56 -23.36
N CYS A 296 12.86 27.79 -24.03
CA CYS A 296 12.97 27.52 -25.45
C CYS A 296 12.14 28.56 -26.21
N ALA A 297 12.78 29.68 -26.54
CA ALA A 297 12.42 30.48 -27.71
C ALA A 297 13.16 29.87 -28.90
N GLY A 298 12.44 29.39 -29.93
CA GLY A 298 13.08 28.77 -31.08
C GLY A 298 12.10 28.16 -32.07
N LEU A 299 11.69 28.99 -33.02
CA LEU A 299 10.86 28.74 -34.21
C LEU A 299 11.18 27.44 -34.98
N GLY A 300 10.16 26.83 -35.58
CA GLY A 300 10.35 25.85 -36.65
C GLY A 300 9.13 24.98 -36.95
N GLY A 301 8.12 25.53 -37.61
CA GLY A 301 6.99 24.75 -38.14
C GLY A 301 7.44 23.71 -39.17
N ARG A 302 6.99 22.47 -38.98
CA ARG A 302 6.95 21.44 -40.04
C ARG A 302 5.56 20.82 -40.05
N THR A 303 4.87 21.01 -41.16
CA THR A 303 3.63 20.34 -41.54
C THR A 303 3.91 18.86 -41.81
N TYR A 304 3.18 17.97 -41.15
CA TYR A 304 3.20 16.54 -41.41
C TYR A 304 2.12 16.20 -42.44
N LYS A 305 2.52 15.60 -43.56
CA LYS A 305 1.61 14.96 -44.52
C LYS A 305 1.15 13.63 -43.92
N VAL A 306 -0.17 13.47 -43.79
CA VAL A 306 -0.84 12.20 -43.53
C VAL A 306 -0.78 11.39 -44.82
N VAL A 307 -0.15 10.22 -44.78
CA VAL A 307 -0.24 9.22 -45.85
C VAL A 307 -1.07 8.07 -45.28
N SER A 308 -2.35 8.02 -45.64
CA SER A 308 -3.17 6.81 -45.52
C SER A 308 -2.62 5.75 -46.46
N ARG A 309 -2.45 4.53 -45.96
CA ARG A 309 -2.18 3.37 -46.78
C ARG A 309 -3.17 2.29 -46.41
N ASP A 310 -4.17 2.12 -47.28
CA ASP A 310 -5.07 0.99 -47.31
C ASP A 310 -4.27 -0.30 -47.53
N TYR A 311 -4.64 -1.37 -46.83
CA TYR A 311 -4.25 -2.72 -47.20
C TYR A 311 -5.51 -3.60 -47.28
N ILE A 312 -5.66 -4.15 -48.49
CA ILE A 312 -6.46 -5.32 -48.85
C ILE A 312 -5.80 -6.56 -48.25
#